data_AF-A0A9D3ZN60-F1
#
_entry.id   AF-A0A9D3ZN60-F1
#
_cell.length_a   1.000
_cell.length_b   1.000
_cell.length_c   1.000
_cell.angle_alpha   90.00
_cell.angle_beta   90.00
_cell.angle_gamma   90.00
#
_symmetry.space_group_name_H-M   'P 1'
#
loop_
_entity.id
_entity.type
_entity.pdbx_description
1 polymer ?
#
loop_
_entity_poly.entity_id
_entity_poly.type
_entity_poly.pdbx_seq_one_letter_code
_entity_poly.pdbx_strand_id
1 'polypeptide(L)'
;MKKGLERWANQIQRSKKIRKEVLTSKLSTLLESDRSDENLAEFIDTNIQLNFEIEKDECYLEQKARINWLKFRDRNTVFFHKQVTQMRRRNFIHKMQFEDGRVTEEAKKIEEIARSYFQKLFSAER
;
A
#
# COMPACT_ATOMS: atom_id res chain seq x y z
N MET A 1 34.05 -7.99 -0.27
CA MET A 1 33.13 -6.82 -0.31
C MET A 1 31.65 -7.21 -0.18
N LYS A 2 31.10 -8.12 -1.01
CA LYS A 2 29.68 -8.55 -0.95
C LYS A 2 29.19 -9.06 0.42
N LYS A 3 29.93 -9.96 1.08
CA LYS A 3 29.57 -10.50 2.41
C LYS A 3 29.47 -9.42 3.51
N GLY A 4 30.22 -8.33 3.40
CA GLY A 4 30.16 -7.22 4.35
C GLY A 4 28.88 -6.40 4.19
N LEU A 5 28.50 -6.10 2.95
CA LEU A 5 27.26 -5.41 2.61
C LEU A 5 26.02 -6.22 3.01
N GLU A 6 26.04 -7.54 2.80
CA GLU A 6 24.95 -8.43 3.22
C GLU A 6 24.77 -8.43 4.75
N ARG A 7 25.87 -8.52 5.51
CA ARG A 7 25.83 -8.43 6.98
C ARG A 7 25.30 -7.08 7.45
N TRP A 8 25.76 -5.99 6.85
CA TRP A 8 25.31 -4.63 7.16
C TRP A 8 23.81 -4.44 6.86
N ALA A 9 23.34 -4.92 5.71
CA ALA A 9 21.92 -4.85 5.33
C ALA A 9 21.04 -5.65 6.31
N ASN A 10 21.47 -6.86 6.67
CA ASN A 10 20.76 -7.70 7.64
C ASN A 10 20.72 -7.04 9.03
N GLN A 11 21.82 -6.40 9.45
CA GLN A 11 21.87 -5.67 10.72
C GLN A 11 20.90 -4.49 10.74
N ILE A 12 20.84 -3.71 9.65
CA ILE A 12 19.89 -2.61 9.53
C ILE A 12 18.46 -3.12 9.58
N GLN A 13 18.13 -4.16 8.81
CA GLN A 13 16.78 -4.70 8.80
C GLN A 13 16.36 -5.24 10.17
N ARG A 14 17.29 -5.89 10.89
CA ARG A 14 17.06 -6.33 12.27
C ARG A 14 16.82 -5.13 13.20
N SER A 15 17.65 -4.09 13.12
CA SER A 15 17.49 -2.90 13.95
C SER A 15 16.16 -2.17 13.71
N LYS A 16 15.72 -2.06 12.45
CA LYS A 16 14.40 -1.51 12.08
C LYS A 16 13.26 -2.32 12.69
N LYS A 17 13.35 -3.65 12.58
CA LYS A 17 12.34 -4.56 13.14
C LYS A 17 12.24 -4.40 14.66
N ILE A 18 13.38 -4.41 15.35
CA ILE A 18 13.42 -4.23 16.82
C ILE A 18 12.83 -2.88 17.23
N ARG A 19 13.19 -1.78 16.54
CA ARG A 19 12.66 -0.45 16.88
C ARG A 19 11.13 -0.39 16.79
N LYS A 20 10.54 -0.97 15.73
CA LYS A 20 9.07 -1.05 15.60
C LYS A 20 8.45 -1.96 16.66
N GLU A 21 9.05 -3.11 16.97
CA GLU A 21 8.58 -4.00 18.04
C GLU A 21 8.57 -3.29 19.40
N VAL A 22 9.63 -2.55 19.73
CA VAL A 22 9.71 -1.77 20.98
C VAL A 22 8.61 -0.70 21.05
N LEU A 23 8.39 0.05 19.97
CA LEU A 23 7.35 1.07 19.93
C LEU A 23 5.94 0.46 20.07
N THR A 24 5.67 -0.66 19.40
CA THR A 24 4.41 -1.38 19.54
C THR A 24 4.20 -1.90 20.96
N SER A 25 5.24 -2.50 21.58
CA SER A 25 5.18 -2.95 22.97
C SER A 25 4.92 -1.79 23.93
N LYS A 26 5.58 -0.64 23.72
CA LYS A 26 5.34 0.57 24.52
C LYS A 26 3.90 1.05 24.41
N LEU A 27 3.31 1.05 23.21
CA LEU A 27 1.89 1.38 23.02
C LEU A 27 0.98 0.40 23.76
N SER A 28 1.26 -0.91 23.73
CA SER A 28 0.49 -1.89 24.49
C SER A 28 0.53 -1.62 26.00
N THR A 29 1.71 -1.32 26.56
CA THR A 29 1.85 -0.98 27.98
C THR A 29 1.12 0.31 28.34
N LEU A 30 1.19 1.35 27.51
CA LEU A 30 0.48 2.61 27.74
C LEU A 30 -1.05 2.46 27.66
N LEU A 31 -1.55 1.52 26.85
CA LEU A 31 -2.98 1.19 26.80
C LEU A 31 -3.50 0.51 28.07
N GLU A 32 -2.63 -0.23 28.77
CA GLU A 32 -2.94 -0.89 30.05
C GLU A 32 -2.77 0.04 31.26
N SER A 33 -2.11 1.19 31.07
CA SER A 33 -1.84 2.17 32.11
C SER A 33 -3.05 3.07 32.38
N ASP A 34 -3.01 3.85 33.46
CA ASP A 34 -4.06 4.78 33.81
C ASP A 34 -4.15 5.95 32.81
N ARG A 35 -5.34 6.53 32.68
CA ARG A 35 -5.55 7.68 31.79
C ARG A 35 -5.14 8.97 32.50
N SER A 36 -3.82 9.19 32.53
CA SER A 36 -3.17 10.44 32.91
C SER A 36 -2.86 11.29 31.66
N ASP A 37 -2.85 12.61 31.81
CA ASP A 37 -2.42 13.52 30.74
C ASP A 37 -0.98 13.23 30.28
N GLU A 38 -0.11 12.78 31.19
CA GLU A 38 1.25 12.36 30.88
C GLU A 38 1.27 11.11 29.98
N ASN A 39 0.51 10.08 30.38
CA ASN A 39 0.40 8.83 29.60
C ASN A 39 -0.24 9.08 28.23
N LEU A 40 -1.18 10.04 28.14
CA LEU A 40 -1.78 10.45 26.88
C LEU A 40 -0.75 11.14 25.97
N ALA A 41 0.04 12.07 26.51
CA ALA A 41 1.10 12.73 25.77
C ALA A 41 2.14 11.72 25.26
N GLU A 42 2.56 10.78 26.12
CA GLU A 42 3.52 9.73 25.75
C GLU A 42 2.94 8.74 24.73
N PHE A 43 1.64 8.44 24.79
CA PHE A 43 0.95 7.60 23.81
C PHE A 43 0.91 8.28 22.43
N ILE A 44 0.62 9.58 22.38
CA ILE A 44 0.61 10.35 21.13
C ILE A 44 2.02 10.37 20.53
N ASP A 45 3.05 10.69 21.32
CA ASP A 45 4.43 10.72 20.85
C ASP A 45 4.88 9.35 20.33
N THR A 46 4.59 8.27 21.06
CA THR A 46 4.95 6.91 20.66
C THR A 46 4.25 6.51 19.34
N ASN A 47 2.98 6.91 19.14
CA ASN A 47 2.28 6.69 17.87
C ASN A 47 2.93 7.45 16.72
N ILE A 48 3.29 8.72 16.93
CA ILE A 48 3.98 9.53 15.91
C ILE A 48 5.29 8.86 15.50
N GLN A 49 6.09 8.40 16.48
CA GLN A 49 7.35 7.69 16.20
C GLN A 49 7.13 6.38 15.43
N LEU A 50 6.09 5.62 15.77
CA LEU A 50 5.77 4.37 15.06
C LEU A 50 5.35 4.64 13.61
N ASN A 51 4.46 5.62 13.40
CA ASN A 51 4.02 6.02 12.07
C ASN A 51 5.22 6.48 11.22
N PHE A 52 6.13 7.27 11.79
CA PHE A 52 7.33 7.71 11.08
C PHE A 52 8.24 6.54 10.67
N GLU A 53 8.37 5.48 11.46
CA GLU A 53 9.12 4.28 11.08
C GLU A 53 8.41 3.46 9.99
N ILE A 54 7.06 3.46 9.97
CA ILE A 54 6.27 2.83 8.91
C ILE A 54 6.44 3.60 7.59
N GLU A 55 6.29 4.92 7.61
CA GLU A 55 6.46 5.80 6.43
C GLU A 55 7.83 5.63 5.77
N LYS A 56 8.91 5.51 6.57
CA LYS A 56 10.26 5.22 6.04
C LYS A 56 10.32 3.91 5.27
N ASP A 57 9.63 2.88 5.76
CA ASP A 57 9.60 1.57 5.10
C ASP A 57 8.74 1.61 3.84
N GLU A 58 7.63 2.34 3.85
CA GLU A 58 6.80 2.57 2.66
C GLU A 58 7.59 3.31 1.57
N CYS A 59 8.25 4.42 1.90
CA CYS A 59 9.09 5.17 0.97
C CYS A 59 10.20 4.30 0.38
N TYR A 60 10.84 3.46 1.20
CA TYR A 60 11.85 2.51 0.72
C TYR A 60 11.26 1.47 -0.25
N LEU A 61 10.08 0.92 0.06
CA LEU A 61 9.39 -0.05 -0.79
C LEU A 61 8.96 0.58 -2.12
N GLU A 62 8.48 1.82 -2.10
CA GLU A 62 8.13 2.58 -3.30
C GLU A 62 9.36 2.80 -4.19
N GLN A 63 10.47 3.27 -3.62
CA GLN A 63 11.73 3.45 -4.35
C GLN A 63 12.20 2.13 -4.98
N LYS A 64 12.15 1.03 -4.20
CA LYS A 64 12.54 -0.30 -4.68
C LYS A 64 11.62 -0.80 -5.80
N ALA A 65 10.31 -0.58 -5.68
CA ALA A 65 9.34 -0.92 -6.71
C ALA A 65 9.60 -0.13 -8.00
N ARG A 66 9.88 1.18 -7.90
CA ARG A 66 10.23 2.04 -9.04
C ARG A 66 11.54 1.60 -9.71
N ILE A 67 12.58 1.31 -8.95
CA ILE A 67 13.85 0.80 -9.49
C ILE A 67 13.64 -0.53 -10.22
N ASN A 68 12.89 -1.45 -9.61
CA ASN A 68 12.55 -2.73 -10.23
C ASN A 68 11.76 -2.50 -11.51
N TRP A 69 10.75 -1.62 -11.48
CA TRP A 69 9.96 -1.28 -12.65
C TRP A 69 10.83 -0.74 -13.79
N LEU A 70 11.69 0.25 -13.53
CA LEU A 70 12.63 0.78 -14.53
C LEU A 70 13.54 -0.32 -15.09
N LYS A 71 14.12 -1.15 -14.22
CA LYS A 71 15.02 -2.25 -14.62
C LYS A 71 14.32 -3.31 -15.48
N PHE A 72 13.07 -3.65 -15.18
CA PHE A 72 12.33 -4.70 -15.89
C PHE A 72 11.57 -4.20 -17.11
N ARG A 73 11.15 -2.92 -17.11
CA ARG A 73 10.46 -2.27 -18.23
C ARG A 73 11.38 -2.13 -19.45
N ASP A 74 12.61 -1.66 -19.25
CA ASP A 74 13.55 -1.47 -20.36
C ASP A 74 14.04 -2.79 -20.95
N ARG A 75 13.87 -3.90 -20.22
CA ARG A 75 14.30 -5.24 -20.64
C ARG A 75 13.20 -6.04 -21.33
N ASN A 76 12.01 -5.46 -21.52
CA ASN A 76 10.84 -6.08 -22.16
C ASN A 76 10.66 -7.58 -21.80
N THR A 77 10.86 -7.91 -20.52
CA THR A 77 11.05 -9.30 -20.10
C THR A 77 9.75 -10.10 -20.21
N VAL A 78 9.86 -11.40 -20.48
CA VAL A 78 8.71 -12.34 -20.44
C VAL A 78 7.98 -12.26 -19.09
N PHE A 79 8.71 -12.00 -17.99
CA PHE A 79 8.12 -11.78 -16.66
C PHE A 79 7.19 -10.56 -16.63
N PHE A 80 7.61 -9.43 -17.22
CA PHE A 80 6.79 -8.23 -17.31
C PHE A 80 5.49 -8.47 -18.08
N HIS A 81 5.58 -9.10 -19.25
CA HIS A 81 4.38 -9.43 -20.03
C HIS A 81 3.47 -10.40 -19.28
N LYS A 82 4.02 -11.38 -18.55
CA LYS A 82 3.24 -12.27 -17.67
C LYS A 82 2.57 -11.49 -16.53
N GLN A 83 3.27 -10.58 -15.87
CA GLN A 83 2.72 -9.76 -14.80
C GLN A 83 1.63 -8.81 -15.30
N VAL A 84 1.86 -8.11 -16.41
CA VAL A 84 0.85 -7.25 -17.06
C VAL A 84 -0.36 -8.08 -17.49
N THR A 85 -0.16 -9.27 -18.03
CA THR A 85 -1.26 -10.17 -18.40
C THR A 85 -2.04 -10.62 -17.16
N GLN A 86 -1.36 -10.96 -16.06
CA GLN A 86 -2.00 -11.31 -14.80
C GLN A 86 -2.81 -10.13 -14.24
N MET A 87 -2.24 -8.92 -14.24
CA MET A 87 -2.93 -7.71 -13.81
C MET A 87 -4.15 -7.41 -14.70
N ARG A 88 -4.02 -7.55 -16.02
CA ARG A 88 -5.16 -7.42 -16.96
C ARG A 88 -6.26 -8.42 -16.66
N ARG A 89 -5.92 -9.68 -16.39
CA ARG A 89 -6.91 -10.72 -16.01
C ARG A 89 -7.58 -10.41 -14.67
N ARG A 90 -6.80 -10.02 -13.66
CA ARG A 90 -7.33 -9.68 -12.33
C ARG A 90 -8.24 -8.45 -12.35
N ASN A 91 -7.87 -7.45 -13.15
CA ASN A 91 -8.59 -6.18 -13.21
C ASN A 91 -9.65 -6.15 -14.31
N PHE A 92 -9.89 -7.28 -14.99
CA PHE A 92 -10.92 -7.35 -16.01
C PHE A 92 -12.29 -7.36 -15.35
N ILE A 93 -13.10 -6.35 -15.67
CA ILE A 93 -14.48 -6.24 -15.17
C ILE A 93 -15.36 -7.16 -16.03
N HIS A 94 -15.68 -8.34 -15.49
CA HIS A 94 -16.51 -9.34 -16.17
C HIS A 94 -18.00 -8.98 -16.17
N LYS A 95 -18.46 -8.32 -15.11
CA LYS A 95 -19.86 -7.96 -14.93
C LYS A 95 -19.99 -6.68 -14.13
N MET A 96 -21.04 -5.92 -14.41
CA MET A 96 -21.35 -4.68 -13.71
C MET A 96 -22.83 -4.66 -13.34
N GLN A 97 -23.13 -4.19 -12.13
CA GLN A 97 -24.49 -4.09 -11.61
C GLN A 97 -25.03 -2.66 -11.81
N PHE A 98 -26.29 -2.56 -12.22
CA PHE A 98 -27.04 -1.32 -12.37
C PHE A 98 -27.56 -0.82 -11.01
N GLU A 99 -27.91 0.48 -10.94
CA GLU A 99 -28.60 1.08 -9.78
C GLU A 99 -29.94 0.39 -9.48
N ASP A 100 -30.61 -0.16 -10.51
CA ASP A 100 -31.89 -0.87 -10.38
C ASP A 100 -31.74 -2.37 -10.03
N GLY A 101 -30.52 -2.81 -9.73
CA GLY A 101 -30.22 -4.18 -9.29
C GLY A 101 -29.97 -5.18 -10.42
N ARG A 102 -30.15 -4.83 -11.69
CA ARG A 102 -29.81 -5.72 -12.82
C ARG A 102 -28.29 -5.90 -12.95
N VAL A 103 -27.85 -6.99 -13.58
CA VAL A 103 -26.42 -7.25 -13.86
C VAL A 103 -26.23 -7.42 -15.37
N THR A 104 -25.15 -6.84 -15.91
CA THR A 104 -24.76 -7.04 -17.31
C THR A 104 -23.32 -7.56 -17.41
N GLU A 105 -23.11 -8.43 -18.38
CA GLU A 105 -21.80 -8.94 -18.81
C GLU A 105 -21.42 -8.40 -20.20
N GLU A 106 -22.29 -7.58 -20.81
CA GLU A 106 -22.09 -7.05 -22.15
C GLU A 106 -21.14 -5.85 -22.11
N ALA A 107 -19.99 -5.95 -22.76
CA ALA A 107 -18.93 -4.94 -22.71
C ALA A 107 -19.41 -3.52 -23.08
N LYS A 108 -20.28 -3.39 -24.10
CA LYS A 108 -20.85 -2.09 -24.49
C LYS A 108 -21.69 -1.45 -23.39
N LYS A 109 -22.49 -2.26 -22.68
CA LYS A 109 -23.31 -1.78 -21.57
C LYS A 109 -22.46 -1.44 -20.36
N ILE A 110 -21.43 -2.23 -20.06
CA ILE A 110 -20.45 -1.90 -19.00
C ILE A 110 -19.78 -0.55 -19.28
N GLU A 111 -19.36 -0.30 -20.53
CA GLU A 111 -18.77 0.98 -20.94
C GLU A 111 -19.74 2.15 -20.76
N GLU A 112 -21.00 1.98 -21.20
CA GLU A 112 -22.04 3.00 -21.08
C GLU A 112 -22.35 3.33 -19.61
N ILE A 113 -22.44 2.32 -18.73
CA ILE A 113 -22.64 2.50 -17.29
C ILE A 113 -21.48 3.28 -16.69
N ALA A 114 -20.24 2.86 -16.95
CA ALA A 114 -19.07 3.52 -16.42
C ALA A 114 -19.02 5.00 -16.88
N ARG A 115 -19.30 5.25 -18.16
CA ARG A 115 -19.34 6.60 -18.73
C ARG A 115 -20.40 7.46 -18.05
N SER A 116 -21.63 6.97 -17.91
CA SER A 116 -22.73 7.69 -17.26
C SER A 116 -22.42 7.99 -15.79
N TYR A 117 -21.88 7.01 -15.06
CA TYR A 117 -21.49 7.17 -13.66
C TYR A 117 -20.44 8.28 -13.49
N PHE A 118 -19.34 8.23 -14.25
CA PHE A 118 -18.28 9.23 -14.14
C PHE A 118 -18.72 10.60 -14.65
N GLN A 119 -19.54 10.66 -15.70
CA GLN A 119 -20.14 11.93 -16.14
C GLN A 119 -20.97 12.58 -15.03
N LYS A 120 -21.83 11.82 -14.33
CA LYS A 120 -22.58 12.31 -13.17
C LYS A 120 -21.64 12.73 -12.04
N LEU A 121 -20.67 11.89 -11.69
CA LEU A 121 -19.72 12.15 -10.60
C LEU A 121 -18.98 13.48 -10.81
N PHE A 122 -18.43 13.70 -12.01
CA PHE A 122 -17.68 14.92 -12.34
C PHE A 122 -18.57 16.13 -12.67
N SER A 123 -19.88 15.93 -12.88
CA SER A 123 -20.84 17.04 -13.06
C SER A 123 -21.51 17.45 -11.76
N ALA A 124 -21.59 16.57 -10.76
CA ALA A 124 -22.15 16.83 -9.44
C ALA A 124 -21.17 17.56 -8.50
N GLU A 125 -19.91 17.70 -8.89
CA GLU A 125 -18.85 18.38 -8.14
C GLU A 125 -18.74 19.88 -8.53
N ARG A 126 -19.86 20.49 -8.93
CA ARG A 126 -19.95 21.91 -9.32
C ARG A 126 -20.97 22.68 -8.51
#